data_AF-A0A323T4Q2-F1
#
_entry.id   AF-A0A323T4Q2-F1
#
_cell.length_a   1.000
_cell.length_b   1.000
_cell.length_c   1.000
_cell.angle_alpha   90.00
_cell.angle_beta   90.00
_cell.angle_gamma   90.00
#
_symmetry.space_group_name_H-M   'P 1'
#
loop_
_entity.id
_entity.type
_entity.pdbx_description
1 polymer ?
#
loop_
_entity_poly.entity_id
_entity_poly.type
_entity_poly.pdbx_seq_one_letter_code
_entity_poly.pdbx_strand_id
1 'polypeptide(L)' 'MQEVILALLAGLIVGFVFAAIKLPIPAPPALPGIMGIFGIYFGFKLFQWVSTTFFG' A
#
# COMPACT_ATOMS: atom_id res chain seq x y z
N MET A 1 -1.64 -4.04 15.07
CA MET A 1 -2.99 -3.74 14.51
C MET A 1 -3.31 -2.26 14.60
N GLN A 2 -2.92 -1.59 15.68
CA GLN A 2 -3.03 -0.14 15.83
C GLN A 2 -2.34 0.61 14.68
N GLU A 3 -1.18 0.13 14.24
CA GLU A 3 -0.38 0.69 13.16
C GLU A 3 -1.14 0.70 11.82
N VAL A 4 -1.91 -0.36 11.54
CA VAL A 4 -2.72 -0.47 10.31
C VAL A 4 -3.85 0.56 10.31
N ILE A 5 -4.53 0.70 11.45
CA ILE A 5 -5.61 1.67 11.63
C ILE A 5 -5.06 3.10 11.54
N LEU A 6 -3.94 3.36 12.19
CA LEU A 6 -3.27 4.67 12.16
C LEU A 6 -2.77 5.03 10.77
N ALA A 7 -2.18 4.07 10.03
CA ALA A 7 -1.74 4.28 8.65
C ALA A 7 -2.91 4.58 7.70
N LEU A 8 -4.04 3.87 7.86
CA LEU A 8 -5.26 4.12 7.11
C LEU A 8 -5.83 5.52 7.40
N LEU A 9 -5.94 5.88 8.68
CA LEU A 9 -6.41 7.21 9.09
C LEU A 9 -5.49 8.32 8.59
N ALA A 10 -4.17 8.14 8.72
CA ALA A 10 -3.19 9.10 8.19
C ALA A 10 -3.34 9.27 6.67
N GLY A 11 -3.47 8.17 5.92
CA GLY A 11 -3.69 8.21 4.48
C GLY A 11 -4.99 8.92 4.09
N LEU A 12 -6.09 8.67 4.81
CA LEU A 12 -7.37 9.33 4.60
C LEU A 12 -7.29 10.84 4.87
N ILE A 13 -6.69 11.24 5.99
CA ILE A 13 -6.55 12.64 6.36
C ILE A 13 -5.68 13.38 5.34
N VAL A 14 -4.52 12.82 4.97
CA VAL A 14 -3.62 13.42 3.99
C VAL A 14 -4.32 13.54 2.63
N GLY A 15 -4.96 12.47 2.14
CA GLY A 15 -5.68 12.50 0.87
C GLY A 15 -6.80 13.54 0.87
N PHE A 16 -7.59 13.61 1.94
CA PHE A 16 -8.68 14.58 2.09
C PHE A 16 -8.17 16.02 2.10
N VAL A 17 -7.14 16.31 2.91
CA VAL A 17 -6.58 17.66 3.02
C VAL A 17 -6.04 18.12 1.67
N PHE A 18 -5.25 17.28 0.99
CA PHE A 18 -4.66 17.62 -0.31
C PHE A 18 -5.70 17.84 -1.40
N ALA A 19 -6.75 17.01 -1.43
CA ALA A 19 -7.88 17.21 -2.34
C ALA A 19 -8.63 18.51 -2.03
N ALA A 20 -8.87 18.82 -0.75
CA ALA A 20 -9.59 20.03 -0.33
C ALA A 20 -8.85 21.33 -0.72
N ILE A 21 -7.52 21.34 -0.64
CA ILE A 21 -6.69 22.50 -1.03
C ILE A 21 -6.20 22.43 -2.48
N LYS A 22 -6.65 21.44 -3.26
CA LYS A 22 -6.29 21.23 -4.68
C LYS A 22 -4.78 21.10 -4.93
N LEU A 23 -4.03 20.58 -3.94
CA LEU A 23 -2.61 20.27 -4.12
C LEU A 23 -2.44 18.90 -4.81
N PRO A 24 -1.38 18.72 -5.60
CA PRO A 24 -1.02 17.40 -6.10
C PRO A 24 -0.78 16.45 -4.92
N ILE A 25 -1.46 15.31 -4.93
CA ILE A 25 -1.30 14.28 -3.91
C ILE A 25 0.14 13.73 -3.92
N PRO A 26 0.79 13.56 -2.74
CA PRO A 26 2.16 13.04 -2.63
C PRO A 26 2.22 11.51 -2.77
N ALA A 27 1.07 10.84 -2.69
CA ALA A 27 0.93 9.40 -2.92
C ALA A 27 1.00 9.07 -4.43
N PRO A 28 1.31 7.82 -4.82
CA PRO A 28 1.33 7.40 -6.22
C PRO A 28 0.04 7.85 -6.93
N PRO A 29 0.12 8.78 -7.90
CA PRO A 29 -1.04 9.53 -8.38
C PRO A 29 -1.99 8.70 -9.25
N ALA A 30 -1.67 7.44 -9.52
CA ALA A 30 -2.42 6.59 -10.42
C ALA A 30 -2.57 5.16 -9.85
N LEU A 31 -3.72 4.53 -10.14
CA LEU A 31 -4.00 3.13 -9.81
C LEU A 31 -2.83 2.16 -10.12
N PRO A 32 -2.08 2.31 -11.24
CA PRO A 32 -0.91 1.46 -11.51
C PRO A 32 0.17 1.49 -10.43
N GLY A 33 0.41 2.65 -9.79
CA GLY A 33 1.41 2.77 -8.72
C GLY A 33 0.99 2.01 -7.46
N ILE A 34 -0.30 2.07 -7.11
CA ILE A 34 -0.87 1.31 -5.98
C ILE A 34 -0.81 -0.20 -6.27
N MET A 35 -1.18 -0.60 -7.48
CA MET A 35 -1.12 -2.00 -7.91
C MET A 35 0.31 -2.55 -7.94
N GLY A 36 1.30 -1.71 -8.28
CA GLY A 36 2.72 -2.08 -8.22
C GLY A 36 3.17 -2.44 -6.80
N ILE A 37 2.88 -1.59 -5.81
CA ILE A 37 3.21 -1.85 -4.39
C ILE A 37 2.52 -3.12 -3.89
N PHE A 38 1.24 -3.28 -4.23
CA PHE A 38 0.47 -4.48 -3.88
C PHE A 38 1.10 -5.74 -4.50
N GLY A 39 1.44 -5.71 -5.79
CA GLY A 39 2.06 -6.82 -6.50
C GLY A 39 3.42 -7.22 -5.93
N ILE A 40 4.25 -6.26 -5.50
CA ILE A 40 5.53 -6.53 -4.85
C ILE A 40 5.33 -7.31 -3.55
N TYR A 41 4.44 -6.85 -2.67
CA TYR A 41 4.18 -7.53 -1.40
C TYR A 41 3.55 -8.91 -1.61
N PHE A 42 2.58 -8.99 -2.54
CA PHE A 42 1.91 -10.25 -2.86
C PHE A 42 2.88 -11.28 -3.45
N GLY A 43 3.74 -10.87 -4.38
CA GLY A 43 4.77 -11.73 -4.96
C GLY A 43 5.77 -12.23 -3.91
N PHE A 44 6.19 -11.37 -2.99
CA PHE A 44 7.02 -11.79 -1.85
C PHE A 44 6.32 -12.84 -0.98
N LYS A 45 5.04 -12.63 -0.64
CA LYS A 45 4.26 -13.59 0.15
C LYS A 45 4.07 -14.92 -0.58
N LEU A 46 3.82 -14.87 -1.88
CA LEU A 46 3.71 -16.06 -2.71
C LEU A 46 5.03 -16.83 -2.73
N PHE A 47 6.15 -16.13 -2.89
CA PHE A 47 7.47 -16.76 -2.83
C PHE A 47 7.74 -17.39 -1.46
N GLN A 48 7.42 -16.72 -0.36
CA GLN A 48 7.53 -17.31 0.99
C GLN A 48 6.72 -18.61 1.09
N TRP A 49 5.46 -18.60 0.62
CA TRP A 49 4.59 -19.77 0.67
C TRP A 49 5.13 -20.94 -0.16
N VAL A 50 5.57 -20.67 -1.39
CA VAL A 50 6.21 -21.69 -2.25
C VAL A 50 7.49 -22.20 -1.60
N SER A 51 8.34 -21.30 -1.12
CA SER A 51 9.61 -21.68 -0.49
C SER A 51 9.42 -22.60 0.70
N THR A 52 8.46 -22.29 1.59
CA THR A 52 8.16 -23.12 2.76
C THR A 52 7.54 -24.47 2.38
N THR A 53 6.78 -24.53 1.28
CA THR A 53 6.08 -25.77 0.88
C THR A 53 6.99 -26.75 0.13
N PHE A 54 7.99 -26.25 -0.61
CA PHE A 54 8.85 -27.08 -1.47
C PHE A 54 10.28 -27.28 -0.94
N PHE A 55 10.79 -26.36 -0.11
CA PHE A 55 12.16 -26.42 0.43
C PHE A 55 12.20 -26.47 1.97
N GLY A 56 11.03 -26.53 2.62
CA GLY A 56 10.87 -26.65 4.08
C GLY A 56 10.58 -28.08 4.52
#